data_AF-A0AAV8WJ97-F1
#
_entry.id   AF-A0AAV8WJ97-F1
#
_cell.length_a   1.000
_cell.length_b   1.000
_cell.length_c   1.000
_cell.angle_alpha   90.00
_cell.angle_beta   90.00
_cell.angle_gamma   90.00
#
_symmetry.space_group_name_H-M   'P 1'
#
loop_
_entity.id
_entity.type
_entity.pdbx_description
1 polymer ?
#
loop_
_entity_poly.entity_id
_entity_poly.type
_entity_poly.pdbx_seq_one_letter_code
_entity_poly.pdbx_strand_id
1 'polypeptide(L)' 'MFHALSKLNKTMKSYAFNPKSMTRHQLLGKTDADTNQWSDGVLTNYSLQVSSEGSGKYLY' A
#
# COMPACT_ATOMS: atom_id res chain seq x y z
N MET A 1 -2.02 -19.58 -6.68
CA MET A 1 -0.78 -19.24 -5.94
C MET A 1 -0.96 -19.17 -4.41
N PHE A 2 -2.12 -18.81 -3.84
CA PHE A 2 -2.31 -18.71 -2.37
C PHE A 2 -3.22 -19.79 -1.74
N HIS A 3 -3.39 -20.94 -2.40
CA HIS A 3 -4.36 -21.95 -1.99
C HIS A 3 -4.09 -22.56 -0.59
N ALA A 4 -2.84 -22.61 -0.15
CA ALA A 4 -2.49 -23.13 1.18
C ALA A 4 -2.95 -22.20 2.32
N LEU A 5 -2.87 -20.88 2.12
CA LEU A 5 -3.32 -19.88 3.12
C LEU A 5 -4.84 -19.85 3.22
N SER A 6 -5.53 -20.03 2.10
CA SER A 6 -7.00 -20.17 2.06
C SER A 6 -7.49 -21.37 2.87
N LYS A 7 -6.77 -22.51 2.83
CA LYS A 7 -7.09 -23.69 3.67
C LYS A 7 -6.89 -23.44 5.17
N LEU A 8 -6.04 -22.48 5.53
CA LEU A 8 -5.78 -22.08 6.91
C LEU A 8 -6.70 -20.94 7.38
N ASN A 9 -7.75 -20.60 6.61
CA ASN A 9 -8.63 -19.44 6.84
C ASN A 9 -7.86 -18.11 6.99
N LYS A 10 -6.66 -18.01 6.41
CA LYS A 10 -5.87 -16.78 6.39
C LYS A 10 -6.08 -16.08 5.05
N THR A 11 -6.58 -14.85 5.11
CA THR A 11 -6.71 -13.99 3.92
C THR A 11 -5.40 -13.26 3.67
N MET A 12 -4.92 -13.28 2.43
CA MET A 12 -3.72 -12.56 1.99
C MET A 12 -4.12 -11.51 0.95
N LYS A 13 -3.80 -10.24 1.23
CA LYS A 13 -4.00 -9.13 0.30
C LYS A 13 -2.71 -8.89 -0.47
N SER A 14 -2.78 -9.02 -1.78
CA SER A 14 -1.67 -8.74 -2.69
C SER A 14 -1.96 -7.49 -3.50
N TYR A 15 -1.06 -6.50 -3.44
CA TYR A 15 -1.12 -5.30 -4.26
C TYR A 15 -0.11 -5.46 -5.41
N ALA A 16 -0.60 -5.55 -6.64
CA ALA A 16 0.24 -5.68 -7.82
C ALA A 16 0.49 -4.30 -8.43
N PHE A 17 1.76 -3.97 -8.66
CA PHE A 17 2.18 -2.76 -9.36
C PHE A 17 3.45 -3.06 -10.17
N ASN A 18 3.70 -2.28 -11.22
CA ASN A 18 4.88 -2.44 -12.06
C ASN A 18 5.86 -1.27 -11.84
N PRO A 19 6.93 -1.47 -11.05
CA PRO A 19 7.86 -0.39 -10.72
C PRO A 19 8.54 0.25 -11.94
N LYS A 20 8.68 -0.51 -13.04
CA LYS A 20 9.41 -0.04 -14.23
C LYS A 20 8.53 0.75 -15.21
N SER A 21 7.22 0.60 -15.11
CA SER A 21 6.26 1.36 -15.93
C SER A 21 5.78 2.65 -15.25
N MET A 22 6.26 2.91 -14.03
CA MET A 22 5.85 4.05 -13.23
C MET A 22 7.04 5.00 -13.01
N THR A 23 6.76 6.30 -13.01
CA THR A 23 7.79 7.29 -12.65
C THR A 23 8.14 7.19 -11.16
N ARG A 24 9.37 7.58 -10.79
CA ARG A 24 9.83 7.58 -9.39
C ARG A 24 8.85 8.30 -8.46
N HIS A 25 8.34 9.45 -8.89
CA HIS A 25 7.42 10.27 -8.11
C HIS A 25 6.04 9.61 -7.93
N GLN A 26 5.54 8.89 -8.93
CA GLN A 26 4.28 8.15 -8.79
C GLN A 26 4.42 6.92 -7.90
N LEU A 27 5.57 6.25 -7.93
CA LEU A 27 5.80 5.05 -7.11
C LEU A 27 6.04 5.41 -5.64
N LEU A 28 6.91 6.38 -5.38
CA LEU A 28 7.42 6.71 -4.04
C LEU A 28 6.75 7.93 -3.40
N GLY A 29 6.10 8.78 -4.19
CA GLY A 29 5.66 10.10 -3.77
C GLY A 29 6.70 11.19 -4.08
N LYS A 30 6.31 12.44 -3.90
CA LYS A 30 7.18 13.61 -4.06
C LYS A 30 6.78 14.73 -3.12
N THR A 31 7.75 15.55 -2.74
CA THR A 31 7.48 16.87 -2.15
C THR A 31 7.47 17.89 -3.27
N ASP A 32 6.44 18.73 -3.32
CA ASP A 32 6.39 19.86 -4.22
C ASP A 32 7.22 21.02 -3.66
N ALA A 33 8.13 21.56 -4.48
CA ALA A 33 9.13 22.53 -4.02
C ALA A 33 8.52 23.91 -3.74
N ASP A 34 7.48 24.28 -4.47
CA ASP A 34 6.85 25.60 -4.36
C ASP A 34 5.84 25.66 -3.21
N THR A 35 5.12 24.56 -2.97
CA THR A 35 4.05 24.49 -1.95
C THR A 35 4.48 23.81 -0.65
N ASN A 36 5.66 23.19 -0.61
CA ASN A 36 6.11 22.30 0.47
C ASN A 36 5.09 21.20 0.82
N GLN A 37 4.20 20.85 -0.11
CA GLN A 37 3.22 19.81 0.09
C GLN A 37 3.77 18.45 -0.30
N TRP A 38 3.45 17.45 0.51
CA TRP A 38 3.72 16.06 0.19
C TRP A 38 2.62 15.49 -0.70
N SER A 39 3.00 14.83 -1.78
CA SER A 39 2.11 14.03 -2.63
C SER A 39 2.45 12.55 -2.48
N ASP A 40 1.48 11.76 -2.03
CA ASP A 40 1.65 10.32 -1.84
C ASP A 40 1.82 9.56 -3.16
N GLY A 41 2.69 8.55 -3.12
CA GLY A 41 2.89 7.59 -4.22
C GLY A 41 2.10 6.30 -4.01
N VAL A 42 2.25 5.36 -4.94
CA VAL A 42 1.56 4.07 -4.88
C VAL A 42 2.01 3.23 -3.68
N LEU A 43 3.30 3.22 -3.36
CA LEU A 43 3.79 2.47 -2.18
C LEU A 43 3.30 3.09 -0.87
N THR A 44 3.37 4.42 -0.73
CA THR A 44 2.96 5.09 0.51
C THR A 44 1.47 4.98 0.75
N ASN A 45 0.66 5.07 -0.31
CA ASN A 45 -0.79 4.82 -0.24
C ASN A 45 -1.11 3.38 0.21
N TYR A 46 -0.45 2.36 -0.35
CA TYR A 46 -0.69 0.98 0.06
C TYR A 46 -0.24 0.72 1.51
N SER A 47 0.86 1.32 1.95
CA SER A 47 1.29 1.25 3.34
C SER A 47 0.21 1.81 4.28
N LEU A 48 -0.36 2.97 3.96
CA LEU A 48 -1.43 3.57 4.76
C LEU A 48 -2.67 2.66 4.84
N GLN A 49 -3.08 2.06 3.71
CA GLN A 49 -4.21 1.14 3.69
C GLN A 49 -3.95 -0.07 4.60
N VAL A 50 -2.80 -0.73 4.48
CA VAL A 50 -2.47 -1.90 5.30
C VAL A 50 -2.36 -1.54 6.78
N SER A 51 -1.79 -0.38 7.12
CA SER A 51 -1.71 0.10 8.50
C SER A 51 -3.10 0.35 9.12
N SER A 52 -4.05 0.89 8.35
CA SER A 52 -5.42 1.10 8.83
C SER A 52 -6.19 -0.20 9.09
N GLU A 53 -5.87 -1.27 8.38
CA GLU A 53 -6.52 -2.57 8.56
C GLU A 53 -6.08 -3.30 9.83
N GLY A 54 -4.89 -3.00 10.34
CA GLY A 54 -4.33 -3.64 11.54
C GLY A 54 -4.99 -3.21 12.86
N SER A 55 -5.57 -2.01 12.92
CA SER A 55 -6.14 -1.44 14.15
C SER A 55 -7.63 -1.75 14.35
N GLY A 56 -8.36 -2.11 13.29
CA GLY A 56 -9.81 -2.36 13.36
C GLY A 56 -10.23 -3.76 13.81
N LYS A 57 -9.29 -4.69 14.06
CA LYS A 57 -9.59 -6.09 14.42
C LYS A 57 -9.71 -6.36 15.93
N TYR A 58 -9.42 -5.38 16.79
CA TYR A 58 -9.43 -5.52 18.25
C TYR A 58 -10.39 -4.54 18.94
N LEU A 59 -11.34 -3.98 18.20
CA LEU A 59 -12.45 -3.22 18.77
C LEU A 59 -13.68 -4.13 18.62
N TYR A 60 -14.38 -4.36 19.75
CA TYR A 60 -15.42 -5.38 20.03
C TYR A 60 -14.90 -6.73 20.52
#